data_AF-A0A5C6DAL1-F1
#
_entry.id   AF-A0A5C6DAL1-F1
#
_cell.length_a   1.000
_cell.length_b   1.000
_cell.length_c   1.000
_cell.angle_alpha   90.00
_cell.angle_beta   90.00
_cell.angle_gamma   90.00
#
_symmetry.space_group_name_H-M   'P 1'
#
loop_
_entity.id
_entity.type
_entity.pdbx_description
1 polymer ?
#
loop_
_entity_poly.entity_id
_entity_poly.type
_entity_poly.pdbx_seq_one_letter_code
_entity_poly.pdbx_strand_id
1 'polypeptide(L)'
;MLLSGDEIRRRLNGDLVIDPFDADRINPNSYDLSLHHELLVYEEVVLDAATPNRYRRLEIPDEGLTLQPGQLYLGRTVEYTETRGLVPMIQGRSSFGRLGLFINPGGALGDVGYCGTWTLEMHCVQPVRIYPNMRVCQIYYLQIEGECNHGYSDKYQNSRDIQPSLIFREFDCDQRDEQLELNFEELLHGVR
;
A
#
# COMPACT_ATOMS: atom_id res chain seq x y z
N MET A 1 7.09 10.94 -19.55
CA MET A 1 7.68 12.13 -18.88
C MET A 1 7.26 12.15 -17.41
N LEU A 2 8.09 12.68 -16.50
CA LEU A 2 7.82 12.75 -15.04
C LEU A 2 7.18 14.10 -14.66
N LEU A 3 6.15 14.08 -13.82
CA LEU A 3 5.53 15.32 -13.32
C LEU A 3 6.38 15.97 -12.21
N SER A 4 6.48 17.30 -12.24
CA SER A 4 7.03 18.07 -11.11
C SER A 4 6.01 18.19 -9.97
N GLY A 5 6.46 18.56 -8.78
CA GLY A 5 5.58 18.82 -7.64
C GLY A 5 4.53 19.89 -7.90
N ASP A 6 4.91 20.95 -8.61
CA ASP A 6 3.97 22.02 -8.99
C ASP A 6 2.95 21.54 -10.02
N GLU A 7 3.34 20.60 -10.88
CA GLU A 7 2.42 19.96 -11.83
C GLU A 7 1.47 18.98 -11.13
N ILE A 8 1.96 18.20 -10.16
CA ILE A 8 1.11 17.41 -9.27
C ILE A 8 0.08 18.32 -8.61
N ARG A 9 0.50 19.44 -8.02
CA ARG A 9 -0.40 20.41 -7.37
C ARG A 9 -1.47 20.94 -8.33
N ARG A 10 -1.08 21.28 -9.55
CA ARG A 10 -1.98 21.85 -10.57
C ARG A 10 -3.03 20.84 -11.06
N ARG A 11 -2.71 19.55 -11.05
CA ARG A 11 -3.58 18.46 -11.52
C ARG A 11 -4.49 17.85 -10.44
N LEU A 12 -4.29 18.21 -9.18
CA LEU A 12 -5.16 17.80 -8.08
C LEU A 12 -6.62 18.13 -8.34
N ASN A 13 -7.51 17.19 -8.03
CA ASN A 13 -8.97 17.25 -8.24
C ASN A 13 -9.39 17.32 -9.73
N GLY A 14 -8.44 17.13 -10.65
CA GLY A 14 -8.70 16.94 -12.08
C GLY A 14 -8.46 15.49 -12.49
N ASP A 15 -7.28 15.24 -13.06
CA ASP A 15 -6.80 13.93 -13.47
C ASP A 15 -6.02 13.18 -12.37
N LEU A 16 -5.88 13.79 -11.19
CA LEU A 16 -5.15 13.24 -10.04
C LEU A 16 -5.88 13.57 -8.73
N VAL A 17 -6.05 12.58 -7.87
CA VAL A 17 -6.60 12.73 -6.51
C VAL A 17 -5.60 12.20 -5.51
N ILE A 18 -5.41 12.93 -4.41
CA ILE A 18 -4.71 12.50 -3.20
C ILE A 18 -5.58 12.93 -2.03
N ASP A 19 -6.01 12.01 -1.19
CA ASP A 19 -6.90 12.28 -0.06
C ASP A 19 -6.48 11.50 1.19
N PRO A 20 -6.08 12.15 2.30
CA PRO A 20 -5.96 13.60 2.46
C PRO A 20 -4.75 14.18 1.74
N PHE A 21 -4.92 15.39 1.18
CA PHE A 21 -3.82 16.17 0.60
C PHE A 21 -3.28 17.21 1.59
N ASP A 22 -1.95 17.31 1.66
CA ASP A 22 -1.19 18.25 2.48
C ASP A 22 -0.09 18.91 1.63
N ALA A 23 -0.18 20.23 1.44
CA ALA A 23 0.72 20.98 0.57
C ALA A 23 2.19 20.90 1.01
N ASP A 24 2.46 20.66 2.30
CA ASP A 24 3.81 20.57 2.89
C ASP A 24 4.50 19.22 2.62
N ARG A 25 3.81 18.32 1.90
CA ARG A 25 4.32 17.00 1.48
C ARG A 25 4.72 16.98 0.01
N ILE A 26 4.52 18.07 -0.73
CA ILE A 26 5.00 18.18 -2.12
C ILE A 26 6.53 18.32 -2.13
N ASN A 27 7.16 17.47 -2.94
CA ASN A 27 8.58 17.50 -3.28
C ASN A 27 8.76 18.04 -4.71
N PRO A 28 9.99 18.30 -5.19
CA PRO A 28 10.23 18.81 -6.54
C PRO A 28 9.62 17.97 -7.68
N ASN A 29 9.47 16.66 -7.49
CA ASN A 29 8.98 15.70 -8.49
C ASN A 29 8.17 14.53 -7.90
N SER A 30 7.69 14.67 -6.66
CA SER A 30 6.95 13.63 -5.95
C SER A 30 6.08 14.24 -4.85
N TYR A 31 5.33 13.39 -4.16
CA TYR A 31 4.55 13.73 -2.97
C TYR A 31 4.81 12.66 -1.89
N ASP A 32 5.10 13.07 -0.66
CA ASP A 32 5.30 12.15 0.47
C ASP A 32 3.97 11.54 0.95
N LEU A 33 3.87 10.21 1.01
CA LEU A 33 2.74 9.47 1.57
C LEU A 33 3.05 8.98 2.98
N SER A 34 2.02 8.84 3.82
CA SER A 34 2.15 8.47 5.23
C SER A 34 1.76 7.04 5.51
N LEU A 35 2.40 6.45 6.52
CA LEU A 35 2.11 5.11 7.00
C LEU A 35 0.83 5.07 7.84
N HIS A 36 -0.07 4.15 7.53
CA HIS A 36 -1.24 3.88 8.36
C HIS A 36 -0.85 3.20 9.69
N HIS A 37 -1.73 3.26 10.70
CA HIS A 37 -1.43 2.78 12.06
C HIS A 37 -1.56 1.26 12.23
N GLU A 38 -1.89 0.53 11.18
CA GLU A 38 -1.99 -0.93 11.20
C GLU A 38 -1.00 -1.57 10.22
N LEU A 39 -0.62 -2.81 10.53
CA LEU A 39 0.18 -3.70 9.68
C LEU A 39 -0.42 -5.11 9.66
N LEU A 40 -0.12 -5.89 8.64
CA LEU A 40 -0.29 -7.34 8.61
C LEU A 40 1.06 -8.04 8.66
N VAL A 41 1.07 -9.19 9.33
CA VAL A 41 2.17 -10.17 9.27
C VAL A 41 1.58 -11.55 9.01
N TYR A 42 2.21 -12.31 8.12
CA TYR A 42 1.82 -13.70 7.88
C TYR A 42 2.14 -14.58 9.09
N GLU A 43 1.30 -15.58 9.33
CA GLU A 43 1.46 -16.53 10.43
C GLU A 43 2.24 -17.77 10.01
N GLU A 44 2.22 -18.11 8.72
CA GLU A 44 2.97 -19.23 8.17
C GLU A 44 4.45 -18.92 7.99
N VAL A 45 5.29 -19.94 8.20
CA VAL A 45 6.72 -19.91 7.88
C VAL A 45 6.95 -20.06 6.38
N VAL A 46 6.14 -20.88 5.72
CA VAL A 46 6.18 -21.12 4.28
C VAL A 46 4.90 -20.55 3.68
N LEU A 47 5.05 -19.56 2.81
CA LEU A 47 3.93 -18.99 2.06
C LEU A 47 3.72 -19.77 0.77
N ASP A 48 2.50 -20.23 0.55
CA ASP A 48 2.12 -20.90 -0.68
C ASP A 48 1.40 -19.92 -1.61
N ALA A 49 1.88 -19.81 -2.84
CA ALA A 49 1.30 -18.90 -3.84
C ALA A 49 -0.04 -19.41 -4.39
N ALA A 50 -0.32 -20.71 -4.28
CA ALA A 50 -1.54 -21.32 -4.78
C ALA A 50 -2.69 -21.32 -3.76
N THR A 51 -2.45 -20.86 -2.53
CA THR A 51 -3.46 -20.85 -1.46
C THR A 51 -3.46 -19.53 -0.69
N PRO A 52 -4.60 -19.14 -0.08
CA PRO A 52 -4.62 -18.01 0.83
C PRO A 52 -3.81 -18.34 2.10
N ASN A 53 -2.90 -17.43 2.47
CA ASN A 53 -2.08 -17.55 3.68
C ASN A 53 -2.73 -16.78 4.84
N ARG A 54 -2.62 -17.27 6.07
CA ARG A 54 -3.19 -16.58 7.24
C ARG A 54 -2.27 -15.43 7.65
N TYR A 55 -2.90 -14.40 8.17
CA TYR A 55 -2.20 -13.24 8.69
C TYR A 55 -2.88 -12.77 9.96
N ARG A 56 -2.15 -11.98 10.73
CA ARG A 56 -2.68 -11.26 11.88
C ARG A 56 -2.35 -9.78 11.76
N ARG A 57 -3.23 -8.96 12.32
CA ARG A 57 -3.05 -7.50 12.41
C ARG A 57 -2.13 -7.13 13.56
N LEU A 58 -1.37 -6.08 13.35
CA LEU A 58 -0.55 -5.40 14.34
C LEU A 58 -0.92 -3.92 14.33
N GLU A 59 -1.14 -3.36 15.52
CA GLU A 59 -1.29 -1.91 15.67
C GLU A 59 0.10 -1.29 15.96
N ILE A 60 0.36 -0.12 15.37
CA ILE A 60 1.54 0.69 15.64
C ILE A 60 1.15 1.69 16.73
N PRO A 61 1.62 1.52 17.98
CA PRO A 61 1.27 2.43 19.06
C PRO A 61 1.98 3.79 18.87
N ASP A 62 1.52 4.81 19.59
CA ASP A 62 2.07 6.17 19.52
C ASP A 62 3.55 6.23 19.91
N GLU A 63 4.00 5.40 20.86
CA GLU A 63 5.41 5.23 21.23
C GLU A 63 6.28 4.52 20.17
N GLY A 64 5.64 4.00 19.12
CA GLY A 64 6.25 3.36 17.98
C GLY A 64 6.41 1.84 18.10
N LEU A 65 6.40 1.17 16.94
CA LEU A 65 6.63 -0.26 16.81
C LEU A 65 8.04 -0.52 16.30
N THR A 66 8.78 -1.44 16.92
CA THR A 66 10.09 -1.87 16.40
C THR A 66 9.90 -3.07 15.45
N LEU A 67 10.13 -2.82 14.16
CA LEU A 67 10.20 -3.87 13.15
C LEU A 67 11.46 -4.72 13.36
N GLN A 68 11.34 -6.02 13.09
CA GLN A 68 12.42 -6.98 13.27
C GLN A 68 12.93 -7.51 11.91
N PRO A 69 14.23 -7.79 11.78
CA PRO A 69 14.76 -8.48 10.62
C PRO A 69 14.15 -9.87 10.40
N GLY A 70 14.08 -10.30 9.14
CA GLY A 70 13.55 -11.63 8.77
C GLY A 70 12.03 -11.74 8.75
N GLN A 71 11.32 -10.64 8.98
CA GLN A 71 9.86 -10.56 8.90
C GLN A 71 9.43 -9.59 7.80
N LEU A 72 8.45 -9.99 6.99
CA LEU A 72 7.73 -9.08 6.10
C LEU A 72 6.56 -8.47 6.86
N TYR A 73 6.42 -7.15 6.77
CA TYR A 73 5.30 -6.38 7.27
C TYR A 73 4.57 -5.76 6.08
N LEU A 74 3.27 -6.04 5.95
CA LEU A 74 2.42 -5.35 4.98
C LEU A 74 1.75 -4.18 5.69
N GLY A 75 1.91 -2.98 5.16
CA GLY A 75 1.17 -1.80 5.62
C GLY A 75 0.34 -1.22 4.50
N ARG A 76 -0.25 -0.06 4.76
CA ARG A 76 -0.81 0.77 3.69
C ARG A 76 -0.51 2.24 3.91
N THR A 77 -0.71 3.03 2.85
CA THR A 77 -0.72 4.48 2.98
C THR A 77 -1.98 4.97 3.67
N VAL A 78 -1.88 6.10 4.36
CA VAL A 78 -3.05 6.85 4.87
C VAL A 78 -3.82 7.42 3.69
N GLU A 79 -3.10 7.99 2.74
CA GLU A 79 -3.67 8.65 1.58
C GLU A 79 -4.22 7.63 0.58
N TYR A 80 -5.45 7.88 0.16
CA TYR A 80 -6.06 7.34 -1.04
C TYR A 80 -5.59 8.15 -2.25
N THR A 81 -5.27 7.48 -3.35
CA THR A 81 -4.86 8.15 -4.60
C THR A 81 -5.69 7.66 -5.77
N GLU A 82 -6.05 8.54 -6.70
CA GLU A 82 -6.66 8.20 -8.00
C GLU A 82 -5.88 8.90 -9.11
N THR A 83 -5.67 8.23 -10.24
CA THR A 83 -5.09 8.85 -11.44
C THR A 83 -5.91 8.58 -12.69
N ARG A 84 -5.90 9.51 -13.65
CA ARG A 84 -6.52 9.36 -14.96
C ARG A 84 -5.51 9.73 -16.03
N GLY A 85 -5.11 8.77 -16.88
CA GLY A 85 -4.11 9.00 -17.93
C GLY A 85 -2.68 9.21 -17.44
N LEU A 86 -2.39 8.85 -16.18
CA LEU A 86 -1.07 8.87 -15.58
C LEU A 86 -0.77 7.51 -14.96
N VAL A 87 0.49 7.13 -14.97
CA VAL A 87 1.05 5.95 -14.32
C VAL A 87 1.65 6.39 -12.99
N PRO A 88 0.99 6.13 -11.85
CA PRO A 88 1.58 6.41 -10.55
C PRO A 88 2.62 5.35 -10.16
N MET A 89 3.63 5.76 -9.41
CA MET A 89 4.62 4.86 -8.84
C MET A 89 4.98 5.30 -7.44
N ILE A 90 5.08 4.35 -6.50
CA ILE A 90 5.60 4.61 -5.16
C ILE A 90 7.03 4.10 -4.99
N GLN A 91 7.80 4.80 -4.18
CA GLN A 91 9.15 4.43 -3.80
C GLN A 91 9.42 4.76 -2.33
N GLY A 92 10.13 3.87 -1.63
CA GLY A 92 10.65 4.18 -0.30
C GLY A 92 11.54 5.43 -0.27
N ARG A 93 11.51 6.18 0.83
CA ARG A 93 12.36 7.38 0.99
C ARG A 93 13.80 6.97 1.26
N SER A 94 14.77 7.69 0.68
CA SER A 94 16.20 7.39 0.87
C SER A 94 16.62 7.35 2.34
N SER A 95 15.99 8.16 3.20
CA SER A 95 16.23 8.16 4.64
C SER A 95 15.97 6.81 5.31
N PHE A 96 14.93 6.08 4.91
CA PHE A 96 14.66 4.74 5.44
C PHE A 96 15.64 3.70 4.92
N GLY A 97 16.01 3.79 3.64
CA GLY A 97 17.05 2.94 3.07
C GLY A 97 18.38 3.05 3.84
N ARG A 98 18.70 4.25 4.35
CA ARG A 98 19.89 4.48 5.21
C ARG A 98 19.77 3.91 6.62
N LEU A 99 18.55 3.65 7.10
CA LEU A 99 18.29 2.89 8.34
C LEU A 99 18.23 1.38 8.08
N GLY A 100 18.34 0.95 6.82
CA GLY A 100 18.14 -0.43 6.42
C GLY A 100 16.67 -0.86 6.43
N LEU A 101 15.71 0.06 6.40
CA LEU A 101 14.29 -0.21 6.18
C LEU A 101 13.97 -0.02 4.69
N PHE A 102 13.49 -1.08 4.05
CA PHE A 102 13.06 -1.06 2.66
C PHE A 102 11.54 -1.11 2.59
N ILE A 103 10.99 -0.33 1.66
CA ILE A 103 9.55 -0.21 1.40
C ILE A 103 9.36 -0.38 -0.10
N ASN A 104 8.62 -1.42 -0.49
CA ASN A 104 8.42 -1.87 -1.88
C ASN A 104 9.75 -1.82 -2.67
N PRO A 105 10.73 -2.69 -2.37
CA PRO A 105 12.03 -2.69 -3.04
C PRO A 105 11.87 -2.77 -4.57
N GLY A 106 12.45 -1.82 -5.29
CA GLY A 106 12.25 -1.67 -6.75
C GLY A 106 11.11 -0.73 -7.15
N GLY A 107 10.30 -0.29 -6.18
CA GLY A 107 9.11 0.53 -6.38
C GLY A 107 7.87 -0.32 -6.72
N ALA A 108 6.69 0.24 -6.49
CA ALA A 108 5.43 -0.35 -6.96
C ALA A 108 4.84 0.51 -8.07
N LEU A 109 4.53 -0.14 -9.19
CA LEU A 109 3.89 0.46 -10.35
C LEU A 109 2.37 0.35 -10.17
N GLY A 110 1.68 1.49 -10.17
CA GLY A 110 0.24 1.52 -10.33
C GLY A 110 -0.08 1.67 -11.80
N ASP A 111 -1.06 0.91 -12.27
CA ASP A 111 -1.51 1.00 -13.64
C ASP A 111 -2.31 2.29 -13.90
N VAL A 112 -2.54 2.58 -15.18
CA VAL A 112 -3.34 3.73 -15.58
C VAL A 112 -4.77 3.56 -15.08
N GLY A 113 -5.30 4.56 -14.37
CA GLY A 113 -6.61 4.44 -13.73
C GLY A 113 -6.57 3.83 -12.33
N TYR A 114 -5.37 3.65 -11.74
CA TYR A 114 -5.25 3.20 -10.36
C TYR A 114 -6.05 4.09 -9.41
N CYS A 115 -6.81 3.47 -8.50
CA CYS A 115 -7.54 4.14 -7.46
C CYS A 115 -7.50 3.32 -6.16
N GLY A 116 -7.00 3.89 -5.06
CA GLY A 116 -6.82 3.13 -3.82
C GLY A 116 -5.75 3.67 -2.88
N THR A 117 -5.65 3.05 -1.71
CA THR A 117 -4.49 3.16 -0.82
C THR A 117 -3.41 2.18 -1.24
N TRP A 118 -2.15 2.57 -1.11
CA TRP A 118 -1.03 1.74 -1.56
C TRP A 118 -0.63 0.73 -0.49
N THR A 119 -0.56 -0.55 -0.86
CA THR A 119 0.05 -1.57 -0.02
C THR A 119 1.57 -1.37 0.06
N LEU A 120 2.08 -1.33 1.29
CA LEU A 120 3.49 -1.12 1.60
C LEU A 120 4.13 -2.45 1.98
N GLU A 121 5.08 -2.92 1.20
CA GLU A 121 5.86 -4.12 1.51
C GLU A 121 7.13 -3.72 2.26
N MET A 122 7.14 -3.92 3.58
CA MET A 122 8.19 -3.40 4.44
C MET A 122 9.01 -4.52 5.07
N HIS A 123 10.33 -4.42 4.96
CA HIS A 123 11.26 -5.29 5.67
C HIS A 123 12.52 -4.51 6.04
N CYS A 124 13.18 -4.92 7.11
CA CYS A 124 14.36 -4.23 7.61
C CYS A 124 15.55 -5.18 7.79
N VAL A 125 16.76 -4.66 7.57
CA VAL A 125 18.03 -5.37 7.81
C VAL A 125 18.43 -5.27 9.28
N GLN A 126 18.20 -4.10 9.88
CA GLN A 126 18.40 -3.82 11.31
C GLN A 126 17.03 -3.59 11.95
N PRO A 127 16.86 -3.81 13.27
CA PRO A 127 15.64 -3.41 13.95
C PRO A 127 15.40 -1.91 13.80
N VAL A 128 14.24 -1.53 13.25
CA VAL A 128 13.89 -0.12 12.97
C VAL A 128 12.58 0.20 13.67
N ARG A 129 12.57 1.27 14.47
CA ARG A 129 11.35 1.79 15.08
C ARG A 129 10.61 2.71 14.11
N ILE A 130 9.33 2.44 13.91
CA ILE A 130 8.40 3.19 13.07
C ILE A 130 7.26 3.75 13.92
N TYR A 131 6.55 4.74 13.38
CA TYR A 131 5.47 5.45 14.07
C TYR A 131 4.28 5.61 13.13
N PRO A 132 3.05 5.65 13.65
CA PRO A 132 1.88 5.92 12.83
C PRO A 132 1.98 7.31 12.19
N ASN A 133 1.40 7.47 10.99
CA ASN A 133 1.32 8.73 10.23
C ASN A 133 2.68 9.34 9.81
N MET A 134 3.79 8.61 9.96
CA MET A 134 5.09 9.08 9.47
C MET A 134 5.12 9.05 7.93
N ARG A 135 5.79 10.03 7.31
CA ARG A 135 6.03 10.06 5.85
C ARG A 135 6.94 8.89 5.47
N VAL A 136 6.37 7.85 4.88
CA VAL A 136 7.00 6.52 4.72
C VAL A 136 7.57 6.31 3.32
N CYS A 137 6.78 6.62 2.29
CA CYS A 137 7.18 6.55 0.90
C CYS A 137 6.84 7.85 0.19
N GLN A 138 7.19 7.92 -1.09
CA GLN A 138 6.82 9.02 -1.97
C GLN A 138 6.19 8.46 -3.23
N ILE A 139 5.19 9.17 -3.75
CA ILE A 139 4.54 8.87 -5.02
C ILE A 139 4.98 9.86 -6.09
N TYR A 140 5.21 9.38 -7.30
CA TYR A 140 5.46 10.19 -8.48
C TYR A 140 4.67 9.66 -9.67
N TYR A 141 4.50 10.50 -10.69
CA TYR A 141 3.57 10.24 -11.78
C TYR A 141 4.27 10.37 -13.12
N LEU A 142 4.08 9.35 -13.97
CA LEU A 142 4.60 9.31 -15.32
C LEU A 142 3.46 9.47 -16.33
N GLN A 143 3.69 10.28 -17.35
CA GLN A 143 2.82 10.32 -18.52
C GLN A 143 3.02 9.07 -19.37
N ILE A 144 1.91 8.46 -19.78
CA ILE A 144 1.86 7.38 -20.75
C ILE A 144 1.84 7.95 -22.17
N GLU A 145 2.47 7.24 -23.11
CA GLU A 145 2.45 7.55 -24.54
C GLU A 145 1.70 6.44 -25.30
N GLY A 146 0.87 6.82 -26.26
CA GLY A 146 0.02 5.91 -27.03
C GLY A 146 -1.35 5.65 -26.40
N GLU A 147 -2.18 4.88 -27.12
CA GLU A 147 -3.50 4.47 -26.63
C GLU A 147 -3.39 3.35 -25.59
N CYS A 148 -4.08 3.52 -24.45
CA CYS A 148 -4.16 2.52 -23.41
C CYS A 148 -5.54 1.84 -23.46
N ASN A 149 -5.65 0.78 -24.26
CA ASN A 149 -6.92 0.05 -24.48
C ASN A 149 -7.10 -1.17 -23.56
N HIS A 150 -6.12 -1.45 -22.68
CA HIS A 150 -6.19 -2.55 -21.73
C HIS A 150 -6.70 -2.03 -20.38
N GLY A 151 -7.84 -2.56 -19.93
CA GLY A 151 -8.38 -2.29 -18.61
C GLY A 151 -7.51 -2.90 -17.50
N TYR A 152 -7.54 -2.29 -16.33
CA TYR A 152 -6.84 -2.78 -15.15
C TYR A 152 -7.50 -4.03 -14.55
N SER A 153 -6.72 -4.85 -13.85
CA SER A 153 -7.24 -6.00 -13.10
C SER A 153 -7.91 -5.56 -11.79
N ASP A 154 -9.18 -5.88 -11.59
CA ASP A 154 -9.94 -5.47 -10.38
C ASP A 154 -9.43 -6.03 -9.04
N LYS A 155 -8.35 -6.83 -9.02
CA LYS A 155 -7.84 -7.52 -7.81
C LYS A 155 -7.59 -6.59 -6.64
N TYR A 156 -7.09 -5.38 -6.89
CA TYR A 156 -6.67 -4.45 -5.83
C TYR A 156 -7.22 -3.02 -6.00
N GLN A 157 -8.18 -2.80 -6.92
CA GLN A 157 -8.80 -1.48 -7.08
C GLN A 157 -9.65 -1.10 -5.90
N ASN A 158 -9.76 0.21 -5.67
CA ASN A 158 -10.54 0.83 -4.62
C ASN A 158 -10.19 0.34 -3.21
N SER A 159 -9.00 -0.26 -3.04
CA SER A 159 -8.60 -0.74 -1.72
C SER A 159 -8.51 0.43 -0.74
N ARG A 160 -9.11 0.23 0.44
CA ARG A 160 -8.98 1.12 1.60
C ARG A 160 -8.37 0.44 2.81
N ASP A 161 -7.95 -0.81 2.64
CA ASP A 161 -7.42 -1.65 3.69
C ASP A 161 -6.11 -2.30 3.25
N ILE A 162 -5.39 -2.91 4.19
CA ILE A 162 -4.14 -3.60 3.89
C ILE A 162 -4.49 -4.89 3.17
N GLN A 163 -4.13 -4.99 1.89
CA GLN A 163 -4.46 -6.17 1.09
C GLN A 163 -3.35 -7.22 1.20
N PRO A 164 -3.65 -8.45 1.64
CA PRO A 164 -2.75 -9.58 1.47
C PRO A 164 -2.61 -9.93 -0.02
N SER A 165 -1.69 -10.83 -0.35
CA SER A 165 -1.55 -11.31 -1.71
C SER A 165 -2.76 -12.13 -2.16
N LEU A 166 -3.32 -11.77 -3.32
CA LEU A 166 -4.38 -12.50 -4.02
C LEU A 166 -3.82 -13.29 -5.22
N ILE A 167 -2.52 -13.59 -5.23
CA ILE A 167 -1.85 -14.30 -6.33
C ILE A 167 -2.46 -15.69 -6.59
N PHE A 168 -2.99 -16.35 -5.55
CA PHE A 168 -3.67 -17.64 -5.67
C PHE A 168 -4.86 -17.61 -6.64
N ARG A 169 -5.50 -16.45 -6.86
CA ARG A 169 -6.60 -16.28 -7.83
C ARG A 169 -6.15 -16.43 -9.30
N GLU A 170 -4.85 -16.44 -9.56
CA GLU A 170 -4.28 -16.76 -10.89
C GLU A 170 -4.13 -18.26 -11.12
N PHE A 171 -4.17 -19.04 -10.04
CA PHE A 171 -4.19 -20.48 -10.10
C PHE A 171 -5.66 -20.91 -10.19
N ASP A 172 -5.96 -21.82 -11.10
CA ASP A 172 -7.31 -22.27 -11.47
C ASP A 172 -8.00 -23.13 -10.37
N CYS A 173 -7.72 -22.82 -9.10
CA CYS A 173 -8.13 -23.56 -7.91
C CYS A 173 -9.47 -23.00 -7.40
N ASP A 174 -10.44 -23.89 -7.15
CA ASP A 174 -11.78 -23.60 -6.62
C ASP A 174 -11.83 -22.34 -5.71
N GLN A 175 -12.64 -21.36 -6.12
CA GLN A 175 -12.82 -20.03 -5.53
C GLN A 175 -13.46 -20.06 -4.13
N ARG A 176 -12.77 -20.65 -3.15
CA ARG A 176 -13.17 -20.60 -1.74
C ARG A 176 -12.23 -19.67 -0.99
N ASP A 177 -12.54 -18.38 -1.05
CA ASP A 177 -12.05 -17.38 -0.09
C ASP A 177 -12.63 -17.72 1.29
N GLU A 178 -12.08 -18.74 1.96
CA GLU A 178 -12.43 -19.10 3.34
C GLU A 178 -11.54 -18.34 4.35
N GLN A 179 -11.25 -17.06 4.09
CA GLN A 179 -10.92 -16.16 5.20
C GLN A 179 -12.23 -15.83 5.91
N LEU A 180 -12.52 -16.60 6.97
CA LEU A 180 -13.63 -16.30 7.88
C LEU A 180 -13.36 -14.94 8.54
N GLU A 181 -14.06 -13.91 8.08
CA GLU A 181 -14.19 -12.68 8.85
C GLU A 181 -15.00 -12.99 10.10
N LEU A 182 -14.35 -12.98 11.27
CA LEU A 182 -15.07 -13.09 12.54
C LEU A 182 -15.84 -11.80 12.76
N ASN A 183 -17.13 -11.83 12.42
CA ASN A 183 -18.03 -10.70 12.61
C ASN A 183 -18.45 -10.63 14.09
N PHE A 184 -17.72 -9.86 14.89
CA PHE A 184 -17.94 -9.76 16.34
C PHE A 184 -19.34 -9.23 16.72
N GLU A 185 -20.02 -8.51 15.81
CA GLU A 185 -21.40 -8.06 16.02
C GLU A 185 -22.40 -9.23 16.07
N GLU A 186 -22.23 -10.28 15.25
CA GLU A 186 -23.10 -11.46 15.27
C GLU A 186 -22.93 -12.30 16.55
N LEU A 187 -21.70 -12.38 17.07
CA LEU A 187 -21.37 -13.09 18.32
C LEU A 187 -21.95 -12.40 19.56
N LEU A 188 -22.07 -11.07 19.54
CA LEU A 188 -22.64 -10.29 20.66
C LEU A 188 -24.17 -10.28 20.67
N HIS A 189 -24.82 -10.46 19.51
CA HIS A 189 -26.29 -10.49 19.39
C HIS A 189 -26.90 -11.91 19.36
N GLY A 190 -26.07 -12.95 19.27
CA GLY A 190 -26.51 -14.36 19.25
C GLY A 190 -26.78 -14.99 20.62
N VAL A 191 -26.56 -14.29 21.74
CA VAL A 191 -26.89 -14.80 23.09
C VAL A 191 -28.29 -14.32 23.46
N ARG A 192 -29.30 -15.13 23.13
CA ARG A 192 -30.61 -15.14 23.80
C ARG A 192 -30.90 -16.53 24.35
#